data_AF-A0A1F4UHJ6-F1
#
_entry.id   AF-A0A1F4UHJ6-F1
#
_cell.length_a   1.000
_cell.length_b   1.000
_cell.length_c   1.000
_cell.angle_alpha   90.00
_cell.angle_beta   90.00
_cell.angle_gamma   90.00
#
_symmetry.space_group_name_H-M   'P 1'
#
loop_
_entity.id
_entity.type
_entity.pdbx_description
1 polymer ?
#
loop_
_entity_poly.entity_id
_entity_poly.type
_entity_poly.pdbx_seq_one_letter_code
_entity_poly.pdbx_strand_id
1 'polypeptide(L)'
;MHQPHPNPRFIAVLEHEKKHIERQKELGVFKFGLKYLFFPRFRFQEELLAIKEGMKYLKRKNLAFDTDRSAMFLSSWLYLWMVTYARAKKELDKAWESIG
;
A
#
# COMPACT_ATOMS: atom_id res chain seq x y z
N MET A 1 28.62 -1.94 -1.26
CA MET A 1 28.76 -0.47 -1.41
C MET A 1 27.59 0.19 -0.70
N HIS A 2 27.84 0.96 0.36
CA HIS A 2 26.81 1.71 1.09
C HIS A 2 26.48 2.96 0.25
N GLN A 3 25.24 3.10 -0.25
CA GLN A 3 24.82 4.37 -0.86
C GLN A 3 24.51 5.36 0.28
N PRO A 4 25.13 6.56 0.29
CA PRO A 4 24.98 7.54 1.37
C PRO A 4 23.57 8.13 1.45
N HIS A 5 22.78 8.01 0.37
CA HIS A 5 21.38 8.42 0.31
C HIS A 5 20.53 7.25 -0.19
N PRO A 6 19.77 6.56 0.68
CA PRO A 6 18.87 5.51 0.25
C PRO A 6 17.82 6.05 -0.73
N ASN A 7 17.47 5.27 -1.75
CA ASN A 7 16.46 5.65 -2.73
C ASN A 7 15.12 5.93 -2.02
N PRO A 8 14.53 7.14 -2.15
CA PRO A 8 13.28 7.49 -1.48
C PRO A 8 12.12 6.55 -1.80
N ARG A 9 12.10 5.93 -2.99
CA ARG A 9 11.07 4.94 -3.34
C ARG A 9 11.19 3.67 -2.51
N PHE A 10 12.40 3.23 -2.17
CA PHE A 10 12.59 2.10 -1.26
C PHE A 10 12.19 2.46 0.17
N ILE A 11 12.43 3.71 0.60
CA ILE A 11 11.92 4.15 1.90
C ILE A 11 10.38 4.17 1.92
N ALA A 12 9.74 4.61 0.84
CA ALA A 12 8.28 4.56 0.73
C ALA A 12 7.72 3.13 0.86
N VAL A 13 8.42 2.14 0.29
CA VAL A 13 8.10 0.72 0.47
C VAL A 13 8.32 0.29 1.92
N LEU A 14 9.40 0.72 2.58
CA LEU A 14 9.61 0.42 4.00
C LEU A 14 8.52 1.00 4.91
N GLU A 15 8.02 2.21 4.62
CA GLU A 15 6.89 2.79 5.36
C GLU A 15 5.59 1.98 5.14
N HIS A 16 5.38 1.47 3.93
CA HIS A 16 4.28 0.55 3.62
C HIS A 16 4.39 -0.75 4.44
N GLU A 17 5.54 -1.43 4.40
CA GLU A 17 5.76 -2.68 5.14
C GLU A 17 5.66 -2.48 6.66
N LYS A 18 6.18 -1.35 7.16
CA LYS A 18 6.03 -0.97 8.57
C LYS A 18 4.57 -0.90 8.98
N LYS A 19 3.69 -0.38 8.10
CA LYS A 19 2.26 -0.33 8.41
C LYS A 19 1.63 -1.72 8.48
N HIS A 20 2.03 -2.65 7.60
CA HIS A 20 1.60 -4.05 7.73
C HIS A 20 2.03 -4.67 9.05
N ILE A 21 3.27 -4.44 9.48
CA ILE A 21 3.78 -4.94 10.78
C ILE A 21 2.99 -4.37 11.95
N GLU A 22 2.68 -3.06 11.94
CA GLU A 22 1.82 -2.43 12.97
C GLU A 22 0.45 -3.10 13.04
N ARG A 23 -0.22 -3.28 11.89
CA ARG A 23 -1.54 -3.90 11.80
C ARG A 23 -1.55 -5.37 12.22
N GLN A 24 -0.49 -6.10 11.88
CA GLN A 24 -0.27 -7.47 12.34
C GLN A 24 -0.10 -7.55 13.86
N LYS A 25 0.60 -6.58 14.48
CA LYS A 25 0.73 -6.49 15.95
C LYS A 25 -0.61 -6.16 16.62
N GLU A 26 -1.39 -5.24 16.06
CA GLU A 26 -2.70 -4.85 16.59
C GLU A 26 -3.74 -5.98 16.55
N LEU A 27 -3.79 -6.73 15.44
CA LEU A 27 -4.80 -7.77 15.22
C LEU A 27 -4.35 -9.18 15.65
N GLY A 28 -3.04 -9.37 15.81
CA GLY A 28 -2.39 -10.67 15.92
C GLY A 28 -2.10 -11.27 14.53
N VAL A 29 -0.85 -11.72 14.33
CA VAL A 29 -0.34 -12.24 13.04
C VAL A 29 -1.24 -13.33 12.46
N PHE A 30 -1.69 -14.27 13.28
CA PHE A 30 -2.54 -15.39 12.84
C PHE A 30 -3.90 -14.90 12.33
N LYS A 31 -4.58 -14.03 13.09
CA LYS A 31 -5.88 -13.48 12.71
C LYS A 31 -5.77 -12.57 11.49
N PHE A 32 -4.68 -11.80 11.40
CA PHE A 32 -4.38 -10.98 10.23
C PHE A 32 -4.22 -11.87 8.99
N GLY A 33 -3.37 -12.90 9.06
CA GLY A 33 -3.11 -13.81 7.93
C GLY A 33 -4.37 -14.51 7.42
N LEU A 34 -5.19 -15.05 8.33
CA LEU A 34 -6.49 -15.64 7.96
C LEU A 34 -7.39 -14.63 7.26
N LYS A 35 -7.53 -13.42 7.83
CA LYS A 35 -8.40 -12.41 7.22
C LYS A 35 -7.89 -11.96 5.85
N TYR A 36 -6.58 -11.81 5.72
CA TYR A 36 -5.91 -11.41 4.49
C TYR A 36 -6.12 -12.46 3.40
N LEU A 37 -6.10 -13.76 3.73
CA LEU A 37 -6.32 -14.82 2.75
C LEU A 37 -7.79 -14.92 2.30
N PHE A 38 -8.74 -14.86 3.24
CA PHE A 38 -10.14 -15.18 2.94
C PHE A 38 -11.04 -13.99 2.62
N PHE A 39 -10.66 -12.75 2.98
CA PHE A 39 -11.52 -11.58 2.78
C PHE A 39 -10.88 -10.54 1.86
N PRO A 40 -11.25 -10.52 0.55
CA PRO A 40 -10.73 -9.56 -0.42
C PRO A 40 -10.90 -8.09 0.00
N ARG A 41 -12.05 -7.77 0.65
CA ARG A 41 -12.31 -6.41 1.16
C ARG A 41 -11.33 -6.01 2.24
N PHE A 42 -11.02 -6.91 3.16
CA PHE A 42 -10.04 -6.67 4.22
C PHE A 42 -8.65 -6.48 3.61
N ARG A 43 -8.24 -7.38 2.70
CA ARG A 43 -6.96 -7.27 1.99
C ARG A 43 -6.80 -5.91 1.32
N PHE A 44 -7.80 -5.50 0.53
CA PHE A 44 -7.77 -4.22 -0.18
C PHE A 44 -7.69 -3.02 0.76
N GLN A 45 -8.40 -3.06 1.90
CA GLN A 45 -8.33 -2.00 2.91
C GLN A 45 -6.94 -1.90 3.57
N GLU A 46 -6.34 -3.04 3.93
CA GLU A 46 -5.00 -3.06 4.54
C GLU A 46 -3.93 -2.58 3.55
N GLU A 47 -3.99 -2.99 2.28
CA GLU A 47 -3.11 -2.49 1.22
C GLU A 47 -3.27 -0.98 1.01
N LEU A 48 -4.51 -0.47 0.94
CA LEU A 48 -4.76 0.97 0.80
C LEU A 48 -4.19 1.76 1.99
N LEU A 49 -4.34 1.26 3.21
CA LEU A 49 -3.77 1.88 4.41
C LEU A 49 -2.24 1.93 4.35
N ALA A 50 -1.59 0.82 3.98
CA ALA A 50 -0.15 0.74 3.88
C ALA A 50 0.41 1.60 2.74
N ILE A 51 -0.22 1.57 1.55
CA ILE A 51 0.14 2.42 0.41
C ILE A 51 0.02 3.90 0.77
N LYS A 52 -0.99 4.30 1.54
CA LYS A 52 -1.18 5.70 1.96
C LYS A 52 0.02 6.22 2.78
N GLU A 53 0.63 5.39 3.63
CA GLU A 53 1.84 5.80 4.37
C GLU A 53 3.04 6.01 3.43
N GLY A 54 3.22 5.13 2.44
CA GLY A 54 4.22 5.31 1.39
C GLY A 54 3.98 6.58 0.55
N MET A 55 2.72 6.86 0.19
CA MET A 55 2.31 8.09 -0.51
C MET A 55 2.67 9.34 0.31
N LYS A 56 2.33 9.37 1.61
CA LYS A 56 2.68 10.49 2.49
C LYS A 56 4.18 10.75 2.51
N TYR A 57 4.99 9.69 2.56
CA TYR A 57 6.44 9.82 2.52
C TYR A 57 6.91 10.46 1.20
N LEU A 58 6.43 9.97 0.05
CA LEU A 58 6.82 10.47 -1.26
C LEU A 58 6.39 11.94 -1.47
N LYS A 59 5.20 12.30 -1.00
CA LYS A 59 4.71 13.68 -1.07
C LYS A 59 5.59 14.65 -0.30
N ARG A 60 6.03 14.29 0.92
CA ARG A 60 7.04 15.06 1.70
C ARG A 60 8.39 15.18 1.00
N LYS A 61 8.70 14.29 0.06
CA LYS A 61 9.93 14.33 -0.76
C LYS A 61 9.71 14.99 -2.12
N ASN A 62 8.54 15.60 -2.36
CA ASN A 62 8.14 16.18 -3.64
C ASN A 62 8.26 15.19 -4.82
N LEU A 63 7.99 13.91 -4.55
CA LEU A 63 8.01 12.83 -5.55
C LEU A 63 6.59 12.41 -5.91
N ALA A 64 6.37 12.13 -7.19
CA ALA A 64 5.10 11.59 -7.67
C ALA A 64 4.90 10.12 -7.26
N PHE A 65 3.64 9.75 -7.05
CA PHE A 65 3.21 8.36 -6.89
C PHE A 65 2.42 7.92 -8.13
N ASP A 66 2.71 6.71 -8.62
CA ASP A 66 2.09 6.14 -9.81
C ASP A 66 0.87 5.29 -9.40
N THR A 67 -0.29 5.93 -9.31
CA THR A 67 -1.54 5.27 -8.92
C THR A 67 -2.03 4.28 -9.96
N ASP A 68 -1.69 4.46 -11.24
CA ASP A 68 -2.06 3.53 -12.31
C ASP A 68 -1.35 2.19 -12.17
N ARG A 69 -0.02 2.24 -12.01
CA ARG A 69 0.78 1.05 -11.79
C ARG A 69 0.34 0.31 -10.53
N SER A 70 0.09 1.02 -9.44
CA SER A 70 -0.42 0.40 -8.21
C SER A 70 -1.82 -0.21 -8.41
N ALA A 71 -2.72 0.45 -9.13
CA ALA A 71 -4.04 -0.10 -9.44
C ALA A 71 -3.96 -1.40 -10.27
N MET A 72 -3.04 -1.47 -11.24
CA MET A 72 -2.77 -2.70 -11.99
C MET A 72 -2.30 -3.84 -11.08
N PHE A 73 -1.37 -3.56 -10.15
CA PHE A 73 -0.92 -4.57 -9.19
C PHE A 73 -2.06 -5.05 -8.29
N LEU A 74 -2.80 -4.15 -7.64
CA LEU A 74 -3.87 -4.50 -6.71
C LEU A 74 -5.03 -5.28 -7.36
N SER A 75 -5.25 -5.07 -8.66
CA SER A 75 -6.28 -5.79 -9.43
C SER A 75 -5.78 -7.07 -10.09
N SER A 76 -4.49 -7.39 -9.97
CA SER A 76 -3.89 -8.56 -10.58
C SER A 76 -4.17 -9.85 -9.78
N TRP A 77 -3.93 -10.99 -10.43
CA TRP A 77 -4.01 -12.31 -9.81
C TRP A 77 -3.03 -12.47 -8.64
N LEU A 78 -1.93 -11.70 -8.61
CA LEU A 78 -0.95 -11.71 -7.52
C LEU A 78 -1.59 -11.33 -6.18
N TYR A 79 -2.56 -10.42 -6.22
CA TYR A 79 -3.37 -10.02 -5.06
C TYR A 79 -4.71 -10.75 -5.02
N LEU A 80 -4.79 -11.91 -5.70
CA LEU A 80 -5.95 -12.78 -5.85
C LEU A 80 -7.19 -12.03 -6.33
N TRP A 81 -7.02 -11.14 -7.32
CA TRP A 81 -8.09 -10.35 -7.93
C TRP A 81 -8.97 -9.62 -6.90
N MET A 82 -8.36 -9.11 -5.83
CA MET A 82 -9.12 -8.61 -4.68
C MET A 82 -10.02 -7.40 -4.97
N VAL A 83 -9.76 -6.69 -6.07
CA VAL A 83 -10.47 -5.49 -6.48
C VAL A 83 -10.38 -5.30 -8.00
N THR A 84 -11.36 -4.64 -8.61
CA THR A 84 -11.27 -4.25 -10.02
C THR A 84 -10.28 -3.09 -10.19
N TYR A 85 -9.61 -3.01 -11.35
CA TYR A 85 -8.71 -1.90 -11.66
C TYR A 85 -9.37 -0.52 -11.48
N ALA A 86 -10.58 -0.34 -12.03
CA ALA A 86 -11.30 0.93 -11.94
C ALA A 86 -11.57 1.35 -10.48
N ARG A 87 -11.90 0.40 -9.60
CA ARG A 87 -12.09 0.68 -8.18
C ARG A 87 -10.77 0.95 -7.46
N ALA A 88 -9.72 0.18 -7.76
CA ALA A 88 -8.39 0.41 -7.19
C ALA A 88 -7.86 1.80 -7.54
N LYS A 89 -7.93 2.17 -8.82
CA LYS A 89 -7.51 3.47 -9.35
C LYS A 89 -8.24 4.62 -8.68
N LYS A 90 -9.58 4.54 -8.62
CA LYS A 90 -10.41 5.55 -7.95
C LYS A 90 -10.01 5.78 -6.49
N GLU A 91 -9.83 4.72 -5.71
CA GLU A 91 -9.47 4.84 -4.30
C GLU A 91 -8.02 5.32 -4.10
N LEU A 92 -7.10 4.91 -4.97
CA LEU A 92 -5.69 5.36 -4.93
C LEU A 92 -5.56 6.84 -5.31
N ASP A 93 -6.25 7.31 -6.35
CA ASP A 93 -6.25 8.72 -6.74
C ASP A 93 -6.83 9.58 -5.63
N LYS A 94 -7.98 9.18 -5.08
CA LYS A 94 -8.59 9.85 -3.92
C LYS A 94 -7.64 9.88 -2.71
N ALA A 95 -6.93 8.78 -2.44
CA ALA A 95 -5.97 8.73 -1.35
C ALA A 95 -4.81 9.70 -1.60
N TRP A 96 -4.29 9.77 -2.81
CA TRP A 96 -3.20 10.67 -3.19
C TRP A 96 -3.58 12.15 -3.09
N GLU A 97 -4.78 12.51 -3.57
CA GLU A 97 -5.34 13.86 -3.49
C GLU A 97 -5.60 14.29 -2.04
N SER A 98 -6.03 13.35 -1.18
CA SER A 98 -6.34 13.65 0.23
C SER A 98 -5.13 13.96 1.11
N ILE A 99 -3.91 13.67 0.64
CA ILE A 99 -2.68 13.94 1.38
C ILE A 99 -2.28 15.38 1.08
N GLY A 100 -2.27 16.24 2.10
CA GLY A 100 -1.77 17.62 2.00
C GLY A 100 -0.30 17.69 1.60
#